data_AF-A0A7S3FXA3-F1
#
_entry.id   AF-A0A7S3FXA3-F1
#
_cell.length_a   1.000
_cell.length_b   1.000
_cell.length_c   1.000
_cell.angle_alpha   90.00
_cell.angle_beta   90.00
_cell.angle_gamma   90.00
#
_symmetry.space_group_name_H-M   'P 1'
#
loop_
_entity.id
_entity.type
_entity.pdbx_description
1 polymer ?
#
loop_
_entity_poly.entity_id
_entity_poly.type
_entity_poly.pdbx_seq_one_letter_code
_entity_poly.pdbx_strand_id
1 'polypeptide(L)'
;KAKKNAHPVDYFVPSFGADPEIVAAQEHIKRYEGQFNHKLNYLSGKELKKIQPPRDYFVPNFGVDTDILDAQEHIKRYEDEFGHQLSYKTKKETKQSDHPVDYFV
;
A
#
# COMPACT_ATOMS: atom_id res chain seq x y z
N LYS A 1 -25.60 8.21 53.34
CA LYS A 1 -26.85 7.46 53.05
C LYS A 1 -26.47 6.11 52.45
N ALA A 2 -26.62 5.02 53.19
CA ALA A 2 -26.38 3.67 52.67
C ALA A 2 -27.43 3.36 51.59
N LYS A 3 -27.02 2.88 50.40
CA LYS A 3 -27.94 2.40 49.38
C LYS A 3 -28.61 1.12 49.91
N LYS A 4 -29.76 1.29 50.57
CA LYS A 4 -30.69 0.19 50.86
C LYS A 4 -31.07 -0.40 49.50
N ASN A 5 -30.76 -1.68 49.29
CA ASN A 5 -31.02 -2.49 48.08
C ASN A 5 -29.89 -2.57 47.02
N ALA A 6 -28.60 -2.56 47.41
CA ALA A 6 -27.52 -2.94 46.49
C ALA A 6 -27.37 -4.47 46.43
N HIS A 7 -27.44 -5.07 45.24
CA HIS A 7 -27.19 -6.50 45.04
C HIS A 7 -25.68 -6.79 45.13
N PRO A 8 -25.28 -8.01 45.55
CA PRO A 8 -23.87 -8.39 45.59
C PRO A 8 -23.25 -8.34 44.19
N VAL A 9 -22.09 -7.68 44.06
CA VAL A 9 -21.39 -7.43 42.78
C VAL A 9 -20.13 -8.27 42.59
N ASP A 10 -19.63 -8.91 43.65
CA ASP A 10 -18.39 -9.70 43.64
C ASP A 10 -18.67 -11.21 43.52
N TYR A 11 -19.57 -11.61 42.61
CA TYR A 11 -19.85 -13.02 42.37
C TYR A 11 -18.80 -13.63 41.44
N PHE A 12 -18.50 -14.91 41.65
CA PHE A 12 -17.56 -15.65 40.82
C PHE A 12 -18.05 -15.70 39.38
N VAL A 13 -17.21 -15.23 38.46
CA VAL A 13 -17.41 -15.36 37.01
C VAL A 13 -16.42 -16.42 36.50
N PRO A 14 -16.90 -17.57 36.02
CA PRO A 14 -16.04 -18.57 35.41
C PRO A 14 -15.40 -18.04 34.14
N SER A 15 -14.10 -18.29 33.96
CA SER A 15 -13.42 -18.09 32.68
C SER A 15 -13.61 -19.34 31.83
N PHE A 16 -14.16 -19.17 30.63
CA PHE A 16 -14.38 -20.26 29.67
C PHE A 16 -13.17 -20.52 28.76
N GLY A 17 -12.05 -19.85 29.01
CA GLY A 17 -10.87 -19.92 28.17
C GLY A 17 -10.96 -19.05 26.92
N ALA A 18 -9.98 -19.21 26.04
CA ALA A 18 -10.00 -18.57 24.73
C ALA A 18 -10.93 -19.32 23.78
N ASP A 19 -11.55 -18.57 22.87
CA ASP A 19 -12.40 -19.08 21.82
C ASP A 19 -11.62 -20.06 20.90
N PRO A 20 -12.18 -21.23 20.54
CA PRO A 20 -11.48 -22.25 19.75
C PRO A 20 -10.94 -21.73 18.42
N GLU A 21 -11.68 -20.86 17.74
CA GLU A 21 -11.30 -20.26 16.47
C GLU A 21 -10.09 -19.31 16.66
N ILE A 22 -10.03 -18.61 17.78
CA ILE A 22 -8.87 -17.77 18.15
C ILE A 22 -7.63 -18.63 18.41
N VAL A 23 -7.79 -19.77 19.10
CA VAL A 23 -6.68 -20.71 19.34
C VAL A 23 -6.15 -21.27 18.01
N ALA A 24 -7.05 -21.73 17.14
CA ALA A 24 -6.68 -22.26 15.82
C ALA A 24 -5.95 -21.20 14.97
N ALA A 25 -6.43 -19.95 14.97
CA ALA A 25 -5.77 -18.85 14.28
C ALA A 25 -4.35 -18.60 14.81
N GLN A 26 -4.16 -18.61 16.13
CA GLN A 26 -2.84 -18.43 16.76
C GLN A 26 -1.87 -19.56 16.40
N GLU A 27 -2.35 -20.81 16.35
CA GLU A 27 -1.55 -21.96 15.93
C GLU A 27 -1.10 -21.86 14.48
N HIS A 28 -2.01 -21.47 13.57
CA HIS A 28 -1.67 -21.25 12.17
C HIS A 28 -0.63 -20.14 12.00
N ILE A 29 -0.81 -19.00 12.67
CA ILE A 29 0.17 -17.91 12.65
C ILE A 29 1.53 -18.43 13.10
N LYS A 30 1.60 -19.09 14.26
CA LYS A 30 2.86 -19.63 14.80
C LYS A 30 3.54 -20.62 13.84
N ARG A 31 2.74 -21.49 13.21
CA ARG A 31 3.25 -22.47 12.23
C ARG A 31 3.89 -21.77 11.03
N TYR A 32 3.20 -20.80 10.43
CA TYR A 32 3.71 -20.11 9.24
C TYR A 32 4.87 -19.17 9.57
N GLU A 33 4.85 -18.49 10.73
CA GLU A 33 5.99 -17.71 11.18
C GLU A 33 7.26 -18.55 11.31
N GLY A 34 7.13 -19.78 11.85
CA GLY A 34 8.23 -20.74 11.93
C GLY A 34 8.67 -21.26 10.57
N GLN A 35 7.72 -21.56 9.67
CA GLN A 35 8.01 -22.06 8.33
C GLN A 35 8.80 -21.06 7.48
N PHE A 36 8.46 -19.77 7.57
CA PHE A 36 9.10 -18.70 6.79
C PHE A 36 10.20 -17.96 7.56
N ASN A 37 10.48 -18.37 8.80
CA ASN A 37 11.42 -17.70 9.71
C ASN A 37 11.19 -16.16 9.77
N HIS A 38 9.92 -15.75 9.69
CA HIS A 38 9.49 -14.35 9.62
C HIS A 38 8.34 -14.16 10.59
N LYS A 39 8.45 -13.19 11.50
CA LYS A 39 7.39 -12.83 12.44
C LYS A 39 6.47 -11.76 11.87
N LEU A 40 5.16 -11.93 12.03
CA LEU A 40 4.15 -10.93 11.67
C LEU A 40 4.13 -9.81 12.71
N ASN A 41 5.11 -8.93 12.62
CA ASN A 41 5.22 -7.76 13.46
C ASN A 41 4.81 -6.51 12.67
N TYR A 42 4.01 -5.65 13.30
CA TYR A 42 3.78 -4.31 12.78
C TYR A 42 4.92 -3.41 13.23
N LEU A 43 5.66 -2.85 12.27
CA LEU A 43 6.65 -1.81 12.55
C LEU A 43 5.90 -0.52 12.94
N SER A 44 6.34 0.14 14.00
CA SER A 44 5.81 1.47 14.31
C SER A 44 6.24 2.48 13.23
N GLY A 45 5.46 3.56 13.03
CA GLY A 45 5.75 4.56 12.00
C GLY A 45 7.14 5.22 12.10
N LYS A 46 7.77 5.19 13.29
CA LYS A 46 9.15 5.66 13.50
C LYS A 46 10.20 4.65 13.05
N GLU A 47 9.90 3.35 13.12
CA GLU A 47 10.79 2.27 12.70
C GLU A 47 10.76 2.08 11.18
N LEU A 48 9.58 2.24 10.56
CA LEU A 48 9.41 2.25 9.10
C LEU A 48 10.29 3.31 8.41
N LYS A 49 10.44 4.50 9.00
CA LYS A 49 11.28 5.57 8.44
C LYS A 49 12.78 5.25 8.49
N LYS A 50 13.22 4.37 9.40
CA LYS A 50 14.63 3.97 9.52
C LYS A 50 15.01 2.91 8.49
N ILE A 51 14.05 2.08 8.08
CA ILE A 51 14.24 1.03 7.08
C ILE A 51 13.83 1.61 5.72
N GLN A 52 14.72 2.37 5.09
CA GLN A 52 14.53 2.68 3.68
C GLN A 52 14.68 1.37 2.88
N PRO A 53 13.71 0.97 2.06
CA PRO A 53 13.87 -0.20 1.21
C PRO A 53 15.06 0.04 0.25
N PRO A 54 15.84 -0.99 -0.10
CA PRO A 54 16.86 -0.86 -1.13
C PRO A 54 16.18 -0.36 -2.41
N ARG A 55 16.63 0.78 -2.94
CA ARG A 55 16.09 1.38 -4.17
C ARG A 55 16.92 1.05 -5.41
N ASP A 56 18.08 0.42 -5.21
CA ASP A 56 19.03 0.08 -6.27
C ASP A 56 18.85 -1.37 -6.74
N TYR A 57 17.62 -1.88 -6.77
CA TYR A 57 17.34 -3.17 -7.38
C TYR A 57 17.28 -3.03 -8.90
N PHE A 58 17.77 -4.03 -9.61
CA PHE A 58 17.75 -4.05 -11.06
C PHE A 58 16.29 -4.08 -11.57
N VAL A 59 15.93 -3.09 -12.38
CA VAL A 59 14.68 -3.06 -13.14
C VAL A 59 15.02 -3.44 -14.59
N PRO A 60 14.57 -4.61 -15.08
CA PRO A 60 14.78 -4.97 -16.48
C PRO A 60 14.13 -3.95 -17.41
N ASN A 61 14.86 -3.54 -18.45
CA ASN A 61 14.27 -2.79 -19.55
C ASN A 61 13.58 -3.78 -20.50
N PHE A 62 12.25 -3.80 -20.49
CA PHE A 62 11.45 -4.68 -21.34
C PHE A 62 11.29 -4.18 -22.78
N GLY A 63 11.91 -3.05 -23.12
CA GLY A 63 11.77 -2.40 -24.41
C GLY A 63 10.47 -1.60 -24.52
N VAL A 64 10.09 -1.31 -25.76
CA VAL A 64 8.86 -0.60 -26.10
C VAL A 64 7.73 -1.63 -26.25
N ASP A 65 6.56 -1.32 -25.70
CA ASP A 65 5.38 -2.19 -25.80
C ASP A 65 4.90 -2.34 -27.25
N THR A 66 4.31 -3.49 -27.58
CA THR A 66 3.85 -3.78 -28.94
C THR A 66 2.83 -2.77 -29.42
N ASP A 67 1.93 -2.35 -28.53
CA ASP A 67 0.89 -1.37 -28.86
C ASP A 67 1.49 0.00 -29.22
N ILE A 68 2.62 0.36 -28.62
CA ILE A 68 3.34 1.59 -28.93
C ILE A 68 4.04 1.47 -30.29
N LEU A 69 4.64 0.32 -30.59
CA LEU A 69 5.25 0.06 -31.90
C LEU A 69 4.20 0.13 -33.01
N ASP A 70 3.05 -0.52 -32.82
CA ASP A 70 1.96 -0.53 -33.79
C ASP A 70 1.38 0.87 -33.99
N ALA A 71 1.20 1.63 -32.90
CA ALA A 71 0.76 3.03 -32.98
C ALA A 71 1.76 3.89 -33.76
N GLN A 72 3.06 3.75 -33.50
CA GLN A 72 4.11 4.47 -34.22
C GLN A 72 4.12 4.11 -35.71
N GLU A 73 3.95 2.83 -36.05
CA GLU A 73 3.92 2.40 -37.44
C GLU A 73 2.70 2.98 -38.17
N HIS A 74 1.50 2.90 -37.56
CA HIS A 74 0.29 3.47 -38.12
C HIS A 74 0.39 4.99 -38.30
N ILE A 75 0.90 5.71 -37.30
CA ILE A 75 1.14 7.15 -37.40
C ILE A 75 2.03 7.43 -38.61
N LYS A 76 3.18 6.76 -38.71
CA LYS A 76 4.11 6.98 -39.82
C LYS A 76 3.45 6.73 -41.19
N ARG A 77 2.71 5.62 -41.34
CA ARG A 77 2.02 5.32 -42.60
C ARG A 77 1.06 6.44 -43.00
N TYR A 78 0.29 6.97 -42.06
CA TYR A 78 -0.65 8.06 -42.34
C TYR A 78 0.02 9.42 -42.55
N GLU A 79 1.11 9.72 -41.84
CA GLU A 79 1.88 10.94 -42.08
C GLU A 79 2.48 10.97 -43.49
N ASP A 80 2.96 9.82 -43.98
CA ASP A 80 3.48 9.64 -45.34
C ASP A 80 2.35 9.75 -46.39
N GLU A 81 1.17 9.17 -46.12
CA GLU A 81 0.02 9.20 -47.03
C GLU A 81 -0.57 10.61 -47.20
N PHE A 82 -0.71 11.34 -46.10
CA PHE A 82 -1.35 12.66 -46.09
C PHE A 82 -0.36 13.83 -46.19
N GLY A 83 0.95 13.57 -46.12
CA GLY A 83 1.98 14.62 -46.18
C GLY A 83 1.94 15.60 -45.01
N HIS A 84 1.38 15.19 -43.87
CA HIS A 84 1.19 16.01 -42.67
C HIS A 84 1.77 15.30 -41.45
N GLN A 85 2.58 16.01 -40.66
CA GLN A 85 3.14 15.48 -39.42
C GLN A 85 2.32 15.90 -38.20
N LEU A 86 2.06 14.96 -37.31
CA LEU A 86 1.41 15.20 -36.03
C LEU A 86 2.39 15.87 -35.08
N SER A 87 2.16 17.16 -34.80
CA SER A 87 2.92 17.92 -33.81
C SER A 87 2.01 18.44 -32.69
N TYR A 88 2.48 18.35 -31.45
CA TYR A 88 1.79 18.94 -30.30
C TYR A 88 2.76 19.82 -29.50
N LYS A 89 2.26 20.98 -29.04
CA LYS A 89 3.01 21.89 -28.17
C LYS A 89 2.75 21.51 -26.72
N THR A 90 3.76 21.02 -26.02
CA THR A 90 3.71 20.87 -24.56
C THR A 90 3.89 22.23 -23.90
N LYS A 91 2.98 22.60 -22.98
CA LYS A 91 3.26 23.71 -22.06
C LYS A 91 4.38 23.23 -21.14
N LYS A 92 5.48 23.98 -21.07
CA LYS A 92 6.60 23.68 -20.16
C LYS A 92 6.06 23.49 -18.74
N GLU A 93 6.43 22.40 -18.09
CA GLU A 93 6.14 22.17 -16.68
C GLU A 93 6.70 23.34 -15.87
N THR A 94 5.81 24.17 -15.32
CA THR A 94 6.18 25.09 -14.25
C THR A 94 6.62 24.22 -13.08
N LYS A 95 7.92 24.27 -12.75
CA LYS A 95 8.48 23.63 -11.56
C LYS A 95 7.55 23.92 -10.39
N GLN A 96 7.02 22.85 -9.78
CA GLN A 96 6.25 22.89 -8.54
C GLN A 96 7.03 23.75 -7.54
N SER A 97 6.58 24.99 -7.31
CA SER A 97 7.23 25.91 -6.38
C SER A 97 7.02 25.43 -4.95
N ASP A 98 8.11 25.40 -4.22
CA ASP A 98 8.22 24.99 -2.82
C ASP A 98 7.30 25.85 -1.90
N HIS A 99 6.26 25.19 -1.34
CA HIS A 99 5.53 25.50 -0.08
C HIS A 99 4.55 26.71 -0.04
N PRO A 100 3.61 26.78 0.94
CA PRO A 100 2.83 25.75 1.63
C PRO A 100 1.33 25.84 1.25
N VAL A 101 0.60 24.73 1.36
CA VAL A 101 -0.86 24.71 1.21
C VAL A 101 -1.51 25.19 2.50
N ASP A 102 -2.03 26.42 2.50
CA ASP A 102 -3.01 26.85 3.49
C ASP A 102 -4.40 26.46 2.98
N TYR A 103 -4.93 25.36 3.53
CA TYR A 103 -6.34 25.00 3.37
C TYR A 103 -7.16 25.82 4.36
N PHE A 104 -7.98 26.75 3.85
CA PHE A 104 -9.15 27.26 4.57
C PHE A 104 -10.42 26.95 3.76
N VAL A 105 -11.21 26.07 4.37
CA VAL A 105 -12.65 25.74 4.26
C VAL A 105 -13.44 26.36 3.11
#